data_AF-A0AA96E9S5-F1
#
_entry.id   AF-A0AA96E9S5-F1
#
_cell.length_a   1.000
_cell.length_b   1.000
_cell.length_c   1.000
_cell.angle_alpha   90.00
_cell.angle_beta   90.00
_cell.angle_gamma   90.00
#
_symmetry.space_group_name_H-M   'P 1'
#
loop_
_entity.id
_entity.type
_entity.pdbx_description
1 polymer ?
#
loop_
_entity_poly.entity_id
_entity_poly.type
_entity_poly.pdbx_seq_one_letter_code
_entity_poly.pdbx_strand_id
1 'polypeptide(L)'
;MKNLPRPKLVLYAGIIISFVMLESPLILLANRIEPLIMGVPFLLAWNLFWWFVLTALFLAAYFTNWGSASAPLNQPKEPAGETS
;
A
#
# COMPACT_ATOMS: atom_id res chain seq x y z
N MET A 1 6.14 16.59 13.55
CA MET A 1 5.50 15.47 12.82
C MET A 1 5.31 15.94 11.39
N LYS A 2 6.08 15.40 10.44
CA LYS A 2 6.03 15.82 9.02
C LYS A 2 4.66 15.44 8.45
N ASN A 3 3.88 16.44 8.03
CA ASN A 3 2.57 16.25 7.41
C ASN A 3 2.76 15.47 6.11
N LEU A 4 2.60 14.14 6.16
CA LEU A 4 2.44 13.34 4.96
C LEU A 4 1.22 13.91 4.22
N PRO A 5 1.33 14.28 2.94
CA PRO A 5 0.18 14.77 2.20
C PRO A 5 -0.92 13.71 2.33
N ARG A 6 -2.11 14.12 2.80
CA ARG A 6 -3.29 13.26 3.02
C ARG A 6 -3.44 12.10 2.01
N PRO A 7 -3.23 12.28 0.68
CA PRO A 7 -3.29 11.17 -0.28
C PRO A 7 -2.27 10.04 -0.05
N LYS A 8 -1.03 10.36 0.36
CA LYS A 8 -0.01 9.33 0.65
C LYS A 8 -0.41 8.50 1.87
N LEU A 9 -0.92 9.14 2.92
CA LEU A 9 -1.36 8.44 4.13
C LEU A 9 -2.55 7.51 3.83
N VAL A 10 -3.51 7.96 3.01
CA VAL A 10 -4.63 7.12 2.56
C VAL A 10 -4.16 5.92 1.75
N LEU A 11 -3.18 6.10 0.86
CA LEU A 11 -2.60 4.99 0.10
C LEU A 11 -1.86 3.99 1.00
N TYR A 12 -1.01 4.46 1.92
CA TYR A 12 -0.31 3.57 2.87
C TYR A 12 -1.29 2.82 3.76
N ALA A 13 -2.30 3.51 4.31
CA ALA A 13 -3.34 2.88 5.12
C ALA A 13 -4.14 1.86 4.30
N GLY A 14 -4.50 2.20 3.05
CA GLY A 14 -5.21 1.29 2.14
C GLY A 14 -4.43 0.01 1.84
N ILE A 15 -3.12 0.12 1.57
CA ILE A 15 -2.25 -1.04 1.33
C ILE A 15 -2.18 -1.93 2.56
N ILE A 16 -1.95 -1.36 3.76
CA ILE A 16 -1.87 -2.14 5.01
C ILE A 16 -3.21 -2.82 5.31
N ILE A 17 -4.33 -2.12 5.19
CA ILE A 17 -5.66 -2.70 5.41
C ILE A 17 -5.94 -3.83 4.42
N SER A 18 -5.59 -3.64 3.15
CA SER A 18 -5.79 -4.67 2.13
C SER A 18 -4.94 -5.91 2.40
N PHE A 19 -3.68 -5.74 2.83
CA PHE A 19 -2.82 -6.85 3.27
C PHE A 19 -3.41 -7.59 4.47
N VAL A 20 -3.88 -6.87 5.48
CA VAL A 20 -4.52 -7.47 6.66
C VAL A 20 -5.78 -8.24 6.26
N MET A 21 -6.59 -7.71 5.35
CA MET A 21 -7.80 -8.39 4.85
C MET A 21 -7.50 -9.59 3.94
N LEU A 22 -6.31 -9.62 3.30
CA LEU A 22 -5.84 -10.72 2.46
C LEU A 22 -5.27 -11.88 3.29
N GLU A 23 -4.41 -11.55 4.26
CA GLU A 23 -3.72 -12.51 5.14
C GLU A 23 -4.59 -13.00 6.30
N SER A 24 -5.41 -12.12 6.89
CA SER A 24 -6.16 -12.49 8.07
C SER A 24 -7.35 -13.35 7.68
N PRO A 25 -7.53 -14.51 8.32
CA PRO A 25 -8.77 -15.26 8.23
C PRO A 25 -9.86 -14.59 9.08
N LEU A 26 -10.07 -13.27 8.93
CA LEU A 26 -11.20 -12.55 9.53
C LEU A 26 -12.53 -13.14 9.02
N ILE A 27 -12.51 -13.71 7.81
CA ILE A 27 -13.60 -14.52 7.31
C ILE A 27 -13.87 -15.71 8.23
N LEU A 28 -12.87 -16.42 8.76
CA LEU A 28 -13.09 -17.58 9.64
C LEU A 28 -13.77 -17.16 10.96
N LEU A 29 -13.58 -15.92 11.40
CA LEU A 29 -14.31 -15.36 12.55
C LEU A 29 -15.78 -15.04 12.20
N ALA A 30 -16.06 -14.58 10.98
CA ALA A 30 -17.43 -14.44 10.47
C ALA A 30 -18.10 -15.80 10.15
N ASN A 31 -17.31 -16.83 9.85
CA ASN A 31 -17.73 -18.16 9.42
C ASN A 31 -18.09 -19.12 10.58
N ARG A 32 -18.27 -18.62 11.82
CA ARG A 32 -18.86 -19.39 12.94
C ARG A 32 -20.36 -19.63 12.79
N ILE A 33 -21.00 -18.93 11.85
CA ILE A 33 -22.36 -19.18 11.40
C ILE A 33 -22.20 -20.10 10.20
N GLU A 34 -22.75 -21.31 10.25
CA GLU A 34 -22.67 -22.31 9.18
C GLU A 34 -22.94 -21.69 7.79
N PRO A 35 -22.00 -21.77 6.83
CA PRO A 35 -22.37 -22.53 5.64
C PRO A 35 -21.17 -23.23 4.98
N LEU A 36 -21.24 -24.56 4.97
CA LEU A 36 -20.37 -25.44 4.18
C LEU A 36 -20.53 -25.26 2.66
N ILE A 37 -21.59 -24.57 2.19
CA ILE A 37 -21.90 -24.40 0.75
C ILE A 37 -21.27 -23.14 0.12
N MET A 38 -21.02 -22.06 0.89
CA MET A 38 -20.42 -20.82 0.36
C MET A 38 -18.98 -20.55 0.84
N GLY A 39 -18.40 -21.37 1.72
CA GLY A 39 -17.08 -21.12 2.32
C GLY A 39 -15.94 -20.88 1.31
N VAL A 40 -15.64 -21.86 0.46
CA VAL A 40 -14.52 -21.80 -0.52
C VAL A 40 -14.75 -20.80 -1.67
N PRO A 41 -15.91 -20.79 -2.36
CA PRO A 41 -16.13 -19.82 -3.44
C PRO A 41 -16.20 -18.37 -2.92
N PHE A 42 -16.71 -18.14 -1.71
CA PHE A 42 -16.68 -16.82 -1.08
C PHE A 42 -15.27 -16.40 -0.70
N LEU A 43 -14.48 -17.31 -0.11
CA LEU A 43 -13.06 -17.07 0.19
C LEU A 43 -12.28 -16.67 -1.06
N LEU A 44 -12.50 -17.36 -2.17
CA LEU A 44 -11.90 -17.05 -3.46
C LEU A 44 -12.34 -15.68 -3.99
N ALA A 45 -13.65 -15.39 -4.00
CA ALA A 45 -14.17 -14.11 -4.45
C ALA A 45 -13.68 -12.94 -3.59
N TRP A 46 -13.62 -13.14 -2.26
CA TRP A 46 -13.11 -12.17 -1.30
C TRP A 46 -11.62 -11.89 -1.50
N ASN A 47 -10.80 -12.94 -1.63
CA ASN A 47 -9.37 -12.79 -1.93
C ASN A 47 -9.16 -12.08 -3.25
N LEU A 48 -9.89 -12.47 -4.30
CA LEU A 48 -9.77 -11.88 -5.63
C LEU A 48 -10.19 -10.40 -5.63
N PHE A 49 -11.23 -10.05 -4.86
CA PHE A 49 -11.65 -8.66 -4.67
C PHE A 49 -10.57 -7.82 -3.99
N TRP A 50 -10.01 -8.26 -2.85
CA TRP A 50 -8.97 -7.51 -2.16
C TRP A 50 -7.64 -7.46 -2.93
N TRP A 51 -7.34 -8.52 -3.68
CA TRP A 51 -6.23 -8.53 -4.62
C TRP A 51 -6.40 -7.47 -5.72
N PHE A 52 -7.61 -7.35 -6.27
CA PHE A 52 -7.93 -6.30 -7.25
C PHE A 52 -7.82 -4.90 -6.62
N VAL A 53 -8.30 -4.70 -5.39
CA VAL A 53 -8.16 -3.44 -4.65
C VAL A 53 -6.69 -3.08 -4.44
N LEU A 54 -5.84 -4.04 -4.04
CA LEU A 54 -4.39 -3.86 -3.94
C LEU A 54 -3.78 -3.41 -5.26
N THR A 55 -4.12 -4.09 -6.36
CA THR A 55 -3.62 -3.76 -7.70
C THR A 55 -4.03 -2.34 -8.10
N ALA A 56 -5.29 -1.95 -7.83
CA ALA A 56 -5.78 -0.60 -8.09
C ALA A 56 -5.08 0.46 -7.23
N LEU A 57 -4.81 0.16 -5.95
CA LEU A 57 -4.05 1.05 -5.05
C LEU A 57 -2.61 1.23 -5.54
N PHE A 58 -1.95 0.16 -5.99
CA PHE A 58 -0.61 0.23 -6.60
C PHE A 58 -0.61 1.00 -7.93
N LEU A 59 -1.68 0.87 -8.73
CA LEU A 59 -1.81 1.65 -9.96
C LEU A 59 -2.05 3.14 -9.67
N ALA A 60 -2.89 3.46 -8.68
CA ALA A 60 -3.12 4.83 -8.22
C ALA A 60 -1.84 5.43 -7.62
N ALA A 61 -1.07 4.63 -6.88
CA ALA A 61 0.25 4.98 -6.37
C ALA A 61 1.22 5.36 -7.51
N TYR A 62 1.25 4.54 -8.56
CA TYR A 62 2.07 4.78 -9.74
C TYR A 62 1.73 6.11 -10.41
N PHE A 63 0.44 6.38 -10.66
CA PHE A 63 0.00 7.66 -11.22
C PHE A 63 0.25 8.85 -10.29
N THR A 64 0.26 8.64 -8.97
CA THR A 64 0.50 9.69 -7.96
C THR A 64 1.98 10.07 -7.81
N ASN A 65 2.88 9.55 -8.66
CA ASN A 65 4.33 9.84 -8.63
C ASN A 65 4.92 9.54 -7.24
N TRP A 66 4.72 8.30 -6.79
CA TRP A 66 5.26 7.78 -5.55
C TRP A 66 6.78 7.59 -5.66
N GLY A 67 7.51 8.70 -5.62
CA GLY A 67 8.95 8.67 -5.82
C GLY A 67 9.62 9.99 -6.12
N SER A 68 8.88 11.10 -6.27
CA SER A 68 9.51 12.43 -6.22
C SER A 68 9.96 12.73 -4.78
N ALA A 69 10.98 12.00 -4.34
CA ALA A 69 12.06 12.61 -3.61
C ALA A 69 12.58 13.69 -4.55
N SER A 70 12.16 14.93 -4.28
CA SER A 70 12.99 16.07 -4.61
C SER A 70 14.33 15.78 -3.93
N ALA A 71 15.24 15.12 -4.66
CA ALA A 71 16.62 15.02 -4.27
C ALA A 71 17.01 16.46 -3.92
N PRO A 72 17.48 16.74 -2.69
CA PRO A 72 17.93 18.08 -2.39
C PRO A 72 19.10 18.34 -3.33
N LEU A 73 18.91 19.18 -4.34
CA LEU A 73 19.98 19.72 -5.18
C LEU A 73 20.80 20.75 -4.37
N ASN A 74 21.17 20.38 -3.15
CA ASN A 74 22.06 21.10 -2.27
C ASN A 74 22.99 20.07 -1.61
N GLN A 75 23.67 19.29 -2.45
CA GLN A 75 25.05 18.99 -2.09
C GLN A 75 25.82 20.28 -2.35
N PRO A 76 26.45 20.90 -1.33
CA PRO A 76 27.44 21.93 -1.59
C PRO A 76 28.46 21.28 -2.52
N LYS A 77 28.66 21.86 -3.71
CA LYS A 77 29.86 21.53 -4.48
C LYS A 77 31.03 21.84 -3.56
N GLU A 78 31.70 20.80 -3.08
CA GLU A 78 32.99 20.97 -2.42
C GLU A 78 33.86 21.72 -3.43
N PRO A 79 34.29 22.96 -3.13
CA PRO A 79 35.17 23.66 -4.04
C PRO A 79 36.44 22.85 -4.11
N ALA A 80 36.82 22.49 -5.34
CA ALA A 80 38.11 21.92 -5.66
C ALA A 80 39.20 22.74 -4.95
N GLY A 81 39.74 22.17 -3.87
CA GLY A 81 40.97 22.61 -3.25
C GLY A 81 42.13 22.10 -4.09
N GLU A 82 42.26 22.63 -5.31
CA GLU A 82 43.58 22.94 -5.85
C GLU A 82 44.09 24.21 -5.15
N THR A 83 45.42 24.31 -5.04
CA THR A 83 46.23 25.26 -4.25
C THR A 83 46.48 24.78 -2.81
N SER A 84 47.70 24.43 -2.39
CA SER A 84 49.04 24.50 -2.97
C SER A 84 49.95 23.51 -2.24
#